data_AF-A0A9E7SZ09-F1
#
_entry.id   AF-A0A9E7SZ09-F1
#
_cell.length_a   1.000
_cell.length_b   1.000
_cell.length_c   1.000
_cell.angle_alpha   90.00
_cell.angle_beta   90.00
_cell.angle_gamma   90.00
#
_symmetry.space_group_name_H-M   'P 1'
#
loop_
_entity.id
_entity.type
_entity.pdbx_description
1 polymer ?
#
loop_
_entity_poly.entity_id
_entity_poly.type
_entity_poly.pdbx_seq_one_letter_code
_entity_poly.pdbx_strand_id
1 'polypeptide(L)'
;MLFRRAQGEDLCQGRSLEGVAAASVYAVCRCNGLGRTLEEISQLATDSRSDLGCAYSAMNTELELPTMIPWPQNFLPQVAATLEIPDEIRHRALELTESRR
;
A
#
# COMPACT_ATOMS: atom_id res chain seq x y z
N MET A 1 -6.45 14.17 2.60
CA MET A 1 -5.69 13.55 3.70
C MET A 1 -6.50 12.39 4.26
N LEU A 2 -6.12 11.16 3.94
CA LEU A 2 -6.93 9.98 4.30
C LEU A 2 -6.97 9.74 5.81
N PHE A 3 -5.84 9.92 6.51
CA PHE A 3 -5.78 9.83 7.97
C PHE A 3 -6.76 10.78 8.67
N ARG A 4 -6.84 12.05 8.22
CA ARG A 4 -7.78 13.02 8.80
C ARG A 4 -9.24 12.63 8.55
N ARG A 5 -9.53 12.02 7.39
CA ARG A 5 -10.87 11.49 7.11
C ARG A 5 -11.19 10.32 8.04
N ALA A 6 -10.24 9.40 8.23
CA ALA A 6 -10.40 8.29 9.18
C ALA A 6 -10.60 8.77 10.63
N GLN A 7 -9.88 9.82 11.05
CA GLN A 7 -10.07 10.44 12.35
C GLN A 7 -11.44 11.11 12.50
N GLY A 8 -11.93 11.78 11.44
CA GLY A 8 -13.25 12.44 11.44
C GLY A 8 -14.42 11.45 11.52
N GLU A 9 -14.24 10.23 11.03
CA GLU A 9 -15.22 9.13 11.07
C GLU A 9 -14.98 8.18 12.27
N ASP A 10 -14.24 8.62 13.30
CA ASP A 10 -13.95 7.84 14.52
C ASP A 10 -13.24 6.48 14.30
N LEU A 11 -12.65 6.25 13.13
CA LEU A 11 -11.97 4.99 12.79
C LEU A 11 -10.65 4.77 13.54
N CYS A 12 -10.19 5.78 14.29
CA CYS A 12 -9.01 5.69 15.15
C CYS A 12 -9.31 5.12 16.55
N GLN A 13 -10.58 5.03 16.97
CA GLN A 13 -10.92 4.62 18.33
C GLN A 13 -10.51 3.17 18.59
N GLY A 14 -9.84 2.93 19.73
CA GLY A 14 -9.36 1.60 20.12
C GLY A 14 -8.16 1.09 19.29
N ARG A 15 -7.51 1.96 18.50
CA ARG A 15 -6.35 1.62 17.66
C ARG A 15 -5.18 2.55 17.93
N SER A 16 -3.98 2.10 17.60
CA SER A 16 -2.79 2.94 17.52
C SER A 16 -2.95 4.02 16.44
N LEU A 17 -2.63 5.29 16.77
CA LEU A 17 -2.62 6.37 15.79
C LEU A 17 -1.56 6.13 14.71
N GLU A 18 -0.42 5.54 15.08
CA GLU A 18 0.64 5.15 14.16
C GLU A 18 0.17 4.05 13.21
N GLY A 19 -0.55 3.05 13.72
CA GLY A 19 -1.15 1.99 12.92
C GLY A 19 -2.19 2.51 11.92
N VAL A 20 -3.01 3.47 12.32
CA VAL A 20 -3.97 4.12 11.41
C VAL A 20 -3.27 4.99 10.37
N ALA A 21 -2.18 5.68 10.74
CA ALA A 21 -1.37 6.44 9.80
C ALA A 21 -0.68 5.52 8.77
N ALA A 22 -0.09 4.40 9.21
CA ALA A 22 0.55 3.43 8.34
C ALA A 22 -0.48 2.75 7.40
N ALA A 23 -1.64 2.35 7.93
CA ALA A 23 -2.74 1.82 7.13
C ALA A 23 -3.29 2.87 6.14
N SER A 24 -3.27 4.16 6.48
CA SER A 24 -3.67 5.24 5.57
C SER A 24 -2.69 5.36 4.39
N VAL A 25 -1.38 5.21 4.64
CA VAL A 25 -0.37 5.19 3.57
C VAL A 25 -0.62 4.01 2.64
N TYR A 26 -0.81 2.82 3.20
CA TYR A 26 -1.13 1.62 2.41
C TYR A 26 -2.41 1.81 1.58
N ALA A 27 -3.47 2.35 2.17
CA ALA A 27 -4.72 2.62 1.48
C ALA A 27 -4.56 3.61 0.31
N VAL A 28 -3.76 4.67 0.48
CA VAL A 28 -3.44 5.61 -0.60
C VAL A 28 -2.68 4.89 -1.72
N CYS A 29 -1.69 4.04 -1.40
CA CYS A 29 -1.01 3.24 -2.41
C CYS A 29 -1.99 2.37 -3.21
N ARG A 30 -2.93 1.71 -2.53
CA ARG A 30 -3.98 0.88 -3.15
C ARG A 30 -4.95 1.69 -4.02
N CYS A 31 -5.29 2.91 -3.63
CA CYS A 31 -6.13 3.80 -4.46
C CYS A 31 -5.41 4.31 -5.71
N ASN A 32 -4.07 4.38 -5.68
CA ASN A 32 -3.26 4.85 -6.80
C ASN A 32 -2.64 3.71 -7.63
N GLY A 33 -2.96 2.45 -7.32
CA GLY A 33 -2.43 1.30 -8.06
C GLY A 33 -0.97 1.03 -7.84
N LEU A 34 -0.39 1.57 -6.78
CA LEU A 34 1.00 1.36 -6.44
C LEU A 34 1.16 -0.02 -5.82
N GLY A 35 2.09 -0.81 -6.36
CA GLY A 35 2.45 -2.13 -5.84
C GLY A 35 3.19 -1.99 -4.52
N ARG A 36 2.43 -1.97 -3.43
CA ARG A 36 2.93 -2.06 -2.06
C ARG A 36 2.22 -3.18 -1.33
N THR A 37 2.94 -3.92 -0.51
CA THR A 37 2.37 -5.00 0.29
C THR A 37 2.11 -4.51 1.72
N LEU A 38 1.14 -5.13 2.41
CA LEU A 38 0.94 -4.86 3.84
C LEU A 38 2.18 -5.22 4.68
N GLU A 39 2.91 -6.26 4.25
CA GLU A 39 4.14 -6.71 4.91
C GLU A 39 5.20 -5.60 4.92
N GLU A 40 5.46 -5.00 3.75
CA GLU A 40 6.40 -3.88 3.61
C GLU A 40 6.07 -2.70 4.53
N ILE A 41 4.79 -2.33 4.59
CA ILE A 41 4.36 -1.20 5.43
C ILE A 41 4.48 -1.57 6.91
N SER A 42 4.15 -2.81 7.28
CA SER A 42 4.26 -3.28 8.66
C SER A 42 5.69 -3.36 9.17
N GLN A 43 6.68 -3.64 8.31
CA GLN A 43 8.10 -3.66 8.69
C GLN A 43 8.64 -2.28 9.07
N LEU A 44 7.99 -1.21 8.60
CA LEU A 44 8.33 0.18 8.90
C LEU A 44 7.43 0.79 9.99
N ALA A 45 6.41 0.05 10.43
CA ALA A 45 5.47 0.47 11.46
C ALA A 45 5.72 -0.29 12.76
N THR A 46 5.24 0.27 13.87
CA THR A 46 5.31 -0.38 15.19
C THR A 46 4.23 -1.45 15.36
N ASP A 47 3.10 -1.27 14.68
CA ASP A 47 1.95 -2.17 14.71
C ASP A 47 2.16 -3.42 13.85
N SER A 48 1.51 -4.53 14.23
CA SER A 48 1.63 -5.78 13.48
C SER A 48 0.96 -5.72 12.12
N ARG A 49 1.38 -6.56 11.18
CA ARG A 49 0.69 -6.75 9.88
C ARG A 49 -0.82 -6.96 10.03
N SER A 50 -1.23 -7.69 11.08
CA SER A 50 -2.65 -7.96 11.37
C SER A 50 -3.39 -6.69 11.77
N ASP A 51 -2.78 -5.87 12.63
CA ASP A 51 -3.36 -4.62 13.11
C ASP A 51 -3.50 -3.60 11.97
N LEU A 52 -2.47 -3.45 11.13
CA LEU A 52 -2.54 -2.63 9.91
C LEU A 52 -3.62 -3.15 8.95
N GLY A 53 -3.69 -4.47 8.75
CA GLY A 53 -4.70 -5.10 7.89
C GLY A 53 -6.12 -4.83 8.38
N CYS A 54 -6.33 -4.90 9.70
CA CYS A 54 -7.61 -4.58 10.33
C CYS A 54 -7.96 -3.09 10.18
N ALA A 55 -7.01 -2.18 10.42
CA ALA A 55 -7.22 -0.74 10.26
C ALA A 55 -7.50 -0.36 8.80
N TYR A 56 -6.74 -0.93 7.86
CA TYR A 56 -6.99 -0.77 6.42
C TYR A 56 -8.38 -1.27 6.03
N SER A 57 -8.79 -2.44 6.52
CA SER A 57 -10.08 -3.04 6.14
C SER A 57 -11.25 -2.18 6.63
N ALA A 58 -11.17 -1.66 7.86
CA ALA A 58 -12.15 -0.71 8.38
C ALA A 58 -12.20 0.55 7.49
N MET A 59 -11.06 1.17 7.20
CA MET A 59 -11.03 2.36 6.32
C MET A 59 -11.54 2.07 4.91
N ASN A 60 -11.19 0.94 4.32
CA ASN A 60 -11.59 0.60 2.96
C ASN A 60 -13.11 0.45 2.83
N THR A 61 -13.75 -0.16 3.84
CA THR A 61 -15.20 -0.33 3.91
C THR A 61 -15.89 0.98 4.26
N GLU A 62 -15.57 1.59 5.41
CA GLU A 62 -16.29 2.74 5.96
C GLU A 62 -16.09 4.02 5.13
N LEU A 63 -14.94 4.18 4.49
CA LEU A 63 -14.63 5.34 3.66
C LEU A 63 -14.89 5.10 2.16
N GLU A 64 -15.39 3.92 1.80
CA GLU A 64 -15.66 3.47 0.42
C GLU A 64 -14.49 3.79 -0.52
N LEU A 65 -13.30 3.33 -0.13
CA LEU A 65 -12.09 3.73 -0.85
C LEU A 65 -12.08 3.14 -2.27
N PRO A 66 -11.76 3.95 -3.29
CA PRO A 66 -11.68 3.50 -4.68
C PRO A 66 -10.38 2.71 -4.90
N THR A 67 -10.22 1.60 -4.19
CA THR A 67 -9.01 0.78 -4.27
C THR A 67 -8.99 -0.02 -5.57
N MET A 68 -7.81 -0.08 -6.17
CA MET A 68 -7.57 -0.82 -7.40
C MET A 68 -6.72 -2.07 -7.11
N ILE A 69 -6.86 -3.06 -7.99
CA ILE A 69 -6.02 -4.25 -7.98
C ILE A 69 -4.72 -3.88 -8.69
N PRO A 70 -3.57 -3.88 -8.00
CA PRO A 70 -2.30 -3.60 -8.65
C PRO A 70 -1.94 -4.73 -9.61
N TRP A 71 -1.42 -4.38 -10.77
CA TRP A 71 -0.90 -5.35 -11.72
C TRP A 71 0.51 -5.79 -11.32
N PRO A 72 1.00 -6.96 -11.78
CA PRO A 72 2.34 -7.45 -11.45
C PRO A 72 3.46 -6.43 -11.71
N GLN A 73 3.37 -5.65 -12.80
CA GLN A 73 4.36 -4.62 -13.13
C GLN A 73 4.43 -3.47 -12.11
N ASN A 74 3.37 -3.23 -11.34
CA ASN A 74 3.37 -2.17 -10.33
C ASN A 74 4.30 -2.47 -9.14
N PHE A 75 4.76 -3.73 -9.00
CA PHE A 75 5.73 -4.13 -7.99
C PHE A 75 7.19 -4.02 -8.47
N LEU A 76 7.43 -3.95 -9.79
CA LEU A 76 8.78 -3.90 -10.37
C LEU A 76 9.66 -2.76 -9.81
N PRO A 77 9.14 -1.53 -9.59
CA PRO A 77 9.96 -0.46 -9.01
C PRO A 77 10.49 -0.79 -7.62
N GLN A 78 9.71 -1.50 -6.80
CA GLN A 78 10.13 -1.90 -5.45
C GLN A 78 11.16 -3.02 -5.52
N VAL A 79 10.90 -4.06 -6.32
CA VAL A 79 11.82 -5.20 -6.48
C VAL A 79 13.17 -4.73 -6.98
N ALA A 80 13.18 -3.83 -7.97
CA ALA A 80 14.41 -3.27 -8.51
C ALA A 80 15.18 -2.46 -7.46
N ALA A 81 14.49 -1.64 -6.65
CA ALA A 81 15.13 -0.87 -5.59
C ALA A 81 15.71 -1.77 -4.48
N THR A 82 14.98 -2.78 -4.03
CA THR A 82 15.41 -3.70 -2.97
C THR A 82 16.60 -4.57 -3.38
N LEU A 83 16.68 -4.95 -4.65
CA LEU A 83 17.75 -5.78 -5.20
C LEU A 83 18.86 -4.96 -5.87
N GLU A 84 18.82 -3.63 -5.75
CA GLU A 84 19.77 -2.68 -6.38
C GLU A 84 19.97 -2.93 -7.89
N ILE A 85 18.88 -3.31 -8.56
CA ILE A 85 18.88 -3.64 -9.98
C ILE A 85 19.03 -2.36 -10.82
N PRO A 86 19.93 -2.33 -11.81
CA PRO A 86 20.06 -1.22 -12.73
C PRO A 86 18.76 -0.89 -13.47
N ASP A 87 18.56 0.39 -13.74
CA ASP A 87 17.37 0.91 -14.40
C ASP A 87 17.10 0.29 -15.78
N GLU A 88 18.16 -0.11 -16.49
CA GLU A 88 18.07 -0.80 -17.78
C GLU A 88 17.35 -2.15 -17.67
N ILE A 89 17.68 -2.94 -16.65
CA ILE A 89 17.05 -4.25 -16.41
C ILE A 89 15.60 -4.06 -15.96
N ARG A 90 15.33 -3.05 -15.11
CA ARG A 90 13.97 -2.70 -14.69
C ARG A 90 13.10 -2.30 -15.89
N HIS A 91 13.63 -1.47 -16.80
CA HIS A 91 12.94 -1.10 -18.04
C HIS A 91 12.66 -2.32 -18.91
N ARG A 92 13.66 -3.19 -19.08
CA ARG A 92 13.48 -4.41 -19.87
C ARG A 92 12.43 -5.34 -19.28
N ALA A 93 12.37 -5.45 -17.95
CA ALA A 93 11.32 -6.21 -17.27
C ALA A 93 9.92 -5.62 -17.50
N LEU A 94 9.79 -4.29 -17.44
CA LEU A 94 8.54 -3.59 -17.76
C LEU A 94 8.07 -3.89 -19.18
N GLU A 95 8.93 -3.74 -20.18
CA GLU A 95 8.61 -4.05 -21.59
C GLU A 95 8.10 -5.49 -21.77
N LEU A 96 8.75 -6.46 -21.11
CA LEU A 96 8.34 -7.86 -21.21
C LEU A 96 6.96 -8.11 -20.58
N THR A 97 6.65 -7.43 -19.47
CA THR A 97 5.33 -7.53 -18.83
C THR A 97 4.23 -6.88 -19.65
N GLU A 98 4.54 -5.82 -20.40
CA GLU A 98 3.59 -5.13 -21.28
C GLU A 98 3.37 -5.85 -22.62
N SER A 99 4.42 -6.49 -23.15
CA SER A 99 4.36 -7.25 -24.42
C SER A 99 3.50 -8.51 -24.39
N ARG A 100 3.08 -8.96 -23.20
CA ARG A 100 2.23 -10.14 -23.00
C ARG A 100 0.75 -9.79 -22.73
N ARG A 101 0.32 -8.60 -23.14
CA ARG A 101 -1.09 -8.22 -23.19
C ARG A 101 -1.85 -8.87 -24.33
#